data_AF-A0A7W0XTB6-F1
#
_entry.id   AF-A0A7W0XTB6-F1
#
_cell.length_a   1.000
_cell.length_b   1.000
_cell.length_c   1.000
_cell.angle_alpha   90.00
_cell.angle_beta   90.00
_cell.angle_gamma   90.00
#
_symmetry.space_group_name_H-M   'P 1'
#
loop_
_entity.id
_entity.type
_entity.pdbx_description
1 polymer ?
#
loop_
_entity_poly.entity_id
_entity_poly.type
_entity_poly.pdbx_seq_one_letter_code
_entity_poly.pdbx_strand_id
1 'polypeptide(L)'
;QAEPWFDPADFLLAVTGLDVGQGDEAQSDGESVLGFHWTKVHPDAGKDGAPIGEVYVLGVDPDAQGRGLGPALTLAGLQLLGKRGLRQVMLYAEESNGGAVRLYERLGFTRWAVDVTYRRGVDDTGRANP
;
A
#
# COMPACT_ATOMS: atom_id res chain seq x y z
N GLN A 1 -6.83 22.22 1.88
CA GLN A 1 -7.81 21.74 2.88
C GLN A 1 -7.24 20.48 3.49
N ALA A 2 -7.29 20.32 4.82
CA ALA A 2 -6.80 19.12 5.51
C ALA A 2 -8.01 18.25 5.88
N GLU A 3 -7.91 16.96 5.61
CA GLU A 3 -8.96 15.99 5.88
C GLU A 3 -8.55 15.13 7.08
N PRO A 4 -9.43 14.90 8.07
CA PRO A 4 -9.07 14.21 9.32
C PRO A 4 -8.70 12.74 9.13
N TRP A 5 -9.06 12.14 7.99
CA TRP A 5 -8.76 10.75 7.63
C TRP A 5 -7.46 10.61 6.82
N PHE A 6 -6.76 11.72 6.52
CA PHE A 6 -5.54 11.73 5.73
C PHE A 6 -4.43 12.52 6.43
N ASP A 7 -3.31 11.84 6.68
CA ASP A 7 -2.05 12.46 7.10
C ASP A 7 -1.04 12.31 5.94
N PRO A 8 -0.53 13.42 5.35
CA PRO A 8 0.50 13.36 4.32
C PRO A 8 1.75 12.59 4.74
N ALA A 9 2.07 12.55 6.03
CA ALA A 9 3.21 11.80 6.55
C ALA A 9 3.05 10.27 6.38
N ASP A 10 1.82 9.80 6.16
CA ASP A 10 1.50 8.39 5.91
C ASP A 10 1.55 8.01 4.43
N PHE A 11 1.87 8.96 3.54
CA PHE A 11 1.91 8.76 2.10
C PHE A 11 3.32 8.95 1.55
N LEU A 12 3.97 7.84 1.20
CA LEU A 12 5.32 7.82 0.65
C LEU A 12 5.28 7.84 -0.87
N LEU A 13 6.15 8.63 -1.48
CA LEU A 13 6.36 8.70 -2.92
C LEU A 13 7.79 8.26 -3.27
N ALA A 14 7.91 7.41 -4.29
CA ALA A 14 9.16 7.21 -5.02
C ALA A 14 9.12 8.08 -6.26
N VAL A 15 10.09 8.99 -6.40
CA VAL A 15 10.16 9.90 -7.55
C VAL A 15 11.57 9.93 -8.14
N THR A 16 11.69 10.26 -9.43
CA THR A 16 12.95 10.68 -10.03
C THR A 16 13.16 12.17 -9.83
N GLY A 17 14.40 12.63 -9.90
CA GLY A 17 14.70 14.05 -10.14
C GLY A 17 14.43 15.02 -9.01
N LEU A 18 14.10 14.57 -7.79
CA LEU A 18 13.93 15.45 -6.62
C LEU A 18 15.21 16.26 -6.40
N ASP A 19 15.20 17.53 -6.82
CA ASP A 19 16.25 18.47 -6.47
C ASP A 19 16.02 18.90 -5.01
N VAL A 20 16.88 18.44 -4.11
CA VAL A 20 16.87 18.88 -2.70
C VAL A 20 17.76 20.14 -2.55
N GLY A 21 18.20 20.74 -3.67
CA GLY A 21 19.00 21.94 -3.73
C GLY A 21 18.20 23.23 -3.49
N GLN A 22 18.70 24.06 -2.58
CA GLN A 22 18.28 25.45 -2.45
C GLN A 22 18.69 26.23 -3.71
N GLY A 23 17.74 26.56 -4.58
CA GLY A 23 18.01 27.42 -5.74
C GLY A 23 16.75 27.67 -6.57
N ASP A 24 16.40 28.94 -6.75
CA ASP A 24 15.36 29.38 -7.67
C ASP A 24 15.79 29.01 -9.10
N GLU A 25 15.25 27.91 -9.63
CA GLU A 25 14.95 27.60 -11.05
C GLU A 25 14.92 26.07 -11.25
N ALA A 26 13.87 25.42 -10.74
CA ALA A 26 13.62 24.00 -10.97
C ALA A 26 13.08 23.77 -12.39
N GLN A 27 13.93 23.26 -13.29
CA GLN A 27 13.49 22.75 -14.59
C GLN A 27 12.80 21.40 -14.37
N SER A 28 11.47 21.36 -14.54
CA SER A 28 10.57 20.26 -14.17
C SER A 28 10.63 19.03 -15.09
N ASP A 29 11.56 18.97 -16.05
CA ASP A 29 11.60 17.93 -17.10
C ASP A 29 12.15 16.57 -16.64
N GLY A 30 12.39 16.37 -15.34
CA GLY A 30 13.00 15.15 -14.79
C GLY A 30 12.27 14.51 -13.59
N GLU A 31 11.21 15.13 -13.08
CA GLU A 31 10.46 14.63 -11.92
C GLU A 31 9.30 13.75 -12.37
N SER A 32 9.39 12.45 -12.08
CA SER A 32 8.32 11.48 -12.35
C SER A 32 8.06 10.62 -11.13
N VAL A 33 6.79 10.36 -10.84
CA VAL A 33 6.37 9.45 -9.77
C VAL A 33 6.51 8.01 -10.27
N LEU A 34 7.40 7.25 -9.65
CA LEU A 34 7.67 5.84 -9.98
C LEU A 34 6.85 4.86 -9.14
N GLY A 35 6.25 5.34 -8.05
CA GLY A 35 5.46 4.51 -7.15
C GLY A 35 5.11 5.23 -5.87
N PHE A 36 4.24 4.60 -5.08
CA PHE A 36 3.76 5.15 -3.83
C PHE A 36 3.40 4.06 -2.84
N HIS A 37 3.37 4.43 -1.56
CA HIS A 37 2.90 3.58 -0.48
C HIS A 37 2.13 4.40 0.53
N TRP A 38 0.89 4.01 0.79
CA TRP A 38 0.04 4.65 1.77
C TRP A 38 -0.21 3.72 2.94
N THR A 39 0.12 4.17 4.15
CA THR A 39 -0.19 3.47 5.40
C THR A 39 -1.44 4.00 6.09
N LYS A 40 -2.08 3.15 6.90
CA LYS A 40 -3.10 3.56 7.87
C LYS A 40 -2.82 2.98 9.24
N VAL A 41 -3.45 3.56 10.26
CA VAL A 41 -3.45 3.06 11.63
C VAL A 41 -4.90 2.83 12.05
N HIS A 42 -5.19 1.62 12.51
CA HIS A 42 -6.47 1.25 13.11
C HIS A 42 -6.25 1.09 14.61
N PRO A 43 -6.89 1.91 15.46
CA PRO A 43 -6.58 1.95 16.90
C PRO A 43 -7.02 0.69 17.65
N ASP A 44 -8.00 -0.05 17.14
CA ASP A 44 -8.71 -1.12 17.85
C ASP A 44 -8.98 -2.39 17.02
N ALA A 45 -8.26 -2.57 15.89
CA ALA A 45 -8.49 -3.69 14.95
C ALA A 45 -7.44 -4.82 15.03
N GLY A 46 -6.39 -4.67 15.83
CA GLY A 46 -5.36 -5.69 16.01
C GLY A 46 -5.75 -6.76 17.04
N LYS A 47 -4.85 -7.71 17.27
CA LYS A 47 -5.03 -8.75 18.29
C LYS A 47 -5.35 -8.14 19.66
N ASP A 48 -6.37 -8.66 20.33
CA ASP A 48 -6.84 -8.21 21.66
C ASP A 48 -7.24 -6.72 21.71
N GLY A 49 -7.64 -6.15 20.56
CA GLY A 49 -7.99 -4.73 20.44
C GLY A 49 -6.78 -3.79 20.40
N ALA A 50 -5.57 -4.32 20.20
CA ALA A 50 -4.36 -3.50 20.06
C ALA A 50 -4.38 -2.71 18.75
N PRO A 51 -3.69 -1.55 18.68
CA PRO A 51 -3.56 -0.81 17.44
C PRO A 51 -2.75 -1.60 16.40
N ILE A 52 -3.20 -1.55 15.15
CA ILE A 52 -2.58 -2.26 14.01
C ILE A 52 -2.36 -1.29 12.85
N GLY A 53 -1.19 -1.39 12.21
CA GLY A 53 -0.91 -0.67 10.97
C GLY A 53 -1.48 -1.39 9.76
N GLU A 54 -1.68 -0.68 8.65
CA GLU A 54 -2.11 -1.29 7.40
C GLU A 54 -1.22 -0.81 6.25
N VAL A 55 -0.81 -1.74 5.38
CA VAL A 55 -0.41 -1.40 4.01
C VAL A 55 -1.69 -1.18 3.22
N TYR A 56 -2.15 0.07 3.17
CA TYR A 56 -3.45 0.40 2.61
C TYR A 56 -3.43 0.36 1.09
N VAL A 57 -2.43 1.03 0.47
CA VAL A 57 -2.20 0.95 -0.97
C VAL A 57 -0.71 0.95 -1.27
N LEU A 58 -0.30 0.06 -2.17
CA LEU A 58 1.03 0.06 -2.78
C LEU A 58 0.87 0.07 -4.29
N GLY A 59 1.53 1.01 -4.96
CA GLY A 59 1.57 1.09 -6.41
C GLY A 59 2.99 1.32 -6.91
N VAL A 60 3.36 0.67 -8.01
CA VAL A 60 4.61 0.91 -8.73
C VAL A 60 4.26 1.10 -10.19
N ASP A 61 4.80 2.16 -10.78
CA ASP A 61 4.67 2.44 -12.21
C ASP A 61 5.10 1.20 -13.02
N PRO A 62 4.29 0.71 -13.99
CA PRO A 62 4.63 -0.43 -14.82
C PRO A 62 6.03 -0.37 -15.45
N ASP A 63 6.45 0.79 -15.92
CA ASP A 63 7.75 1.01 -16.57
C ASP A 63 8.90 1.07 -15.55
N ALA A 64 8.57 1.21 -14.26
CA ALA A 64 9.51 1.17 -13.14
C ALA A 64 9.55 -0.17 -12.40
N GLN A 65 8.77 -1.16 -12.82
CA GLN A 65 8.76 -2.50 -12.21
C GLN A 65 10.10 -3.22 -12.38
N GLY A 66 10.35 -4.21 -11.51
CA GLY A 66 11.63 -4.96 -11.51
C GLY A 66 12.82 -4.22 -10.89
N ARG A 67 12.67 -2.92 -10.56
CA ARG A 67 13.73 -2.08 -9.96
C ARG A 67 13.79 -2.16 -8.42
N GLY A 68 13.04 -3.07 -7.80
CA GLY A 68 13.00 -3.24 -6.35
C GLY A 68 12.16 -2.20 -5.58
N LEU A 69 11.40 -1.34 -6.27
CA LEU A 69 10.61 -0.27 -5.65
C LEU A 69 9.51 -0.78 -4.71
N GLY A 70 8.80 -1.86 -5.08
CA GLY A 70 7.77 -2.45 -4.22
C GLY A 70 8.29 -2.82 -2.83
N PRO A 71 9.31 -3.71 -2.73
CA PRO A 71 9.96 -4.01 -1.46
C PRO A 71 10.48 -2.78 -0.70
N ALA A 72 11.13 -1.83 -1.39
CA ALA A 72 11.69 -0.65 -0.77
C ALA A 72 10.61 0.24 -0.14
N LEU A 73 9.54 0.51 -0.89
CA LEU A 73 8.39 1.30 -0.44
C LEU A 73 7.67 0.61 0.73
N THR A 74 7.44 -0.71 0.66
CA THR A 74 6.83 -1.46 1.77
C THR A 74 7.69 -1.40 3.02
N LEU A 75 9.00 -1.62 2.92
CA LEU A 75 9.91 -1.53 4.07
C LEU A 75 9.91 -0.12 4.69
N ALA A 76 9.90 0.93 3.88
CA ALA A 76 9.80 2.30 4.37
C ALA A 76 8.48 2.56 5.12
N GLY A 77 7.36 2.06 4.59
CA GLY A 77 6.06 2.12 5.27
C GLY A 77 6.05 1.36 6.61
N LEU A 78 6.64 0.16 6.65
CA LEU A 78 6.77 -0.62 7.89
C LEU A 78 7.65 0.10 8.93
N GLN A 79 8.72 0.75 8.51
CA GLN A 79 9.55 1.55 9.40
C GLN A 79 8.78 2.75 9.98
N LEU A 80 7.95 3.41 9.17
CA LEU A 80 7.09 4.51 9.64
C LEU A 80 6.11 4.03 10.70
N LEU A 81 5.41 2.91 10.45
CA LEU A 81 4.48 2.30 11.40
C LEU A 81 5.19 1.84 12.68
N GLY A 82 6.40 1.29 12.55
CA GLY A 82 7.24 0.91 13.69
C GLY A 82 7.67 2.10 14.56
N LYS A 83 8.01 3.25 13.94
CA LYS A 83 8.29 4.50 14.66
C LYS A 83 7.08 5.03 15.43
N ARG A 84 5.86 4.69 14.99
CA ARG A 84 4.59 4.97 15.70
C ARG A 84 4.28 3.95 16.81
N GLY A 85 5.18 3.00 17.08
CA GLY A 85 5.04 2.00 18.13
C GLY A 85 4.19 0.80 17.76
N LEU A 86 3.75 0.69 16.51
CA LEU A 86 2.92 -0.43 16.05
C LEU A 86 3.74 -1.72 15.95
N ARG A 87 3.16 -2.81 16.45
CA ARG A 87 3.77 -4.15 16.50
C ARG A 87 3.16 -5.13 15.52
N GLN A 88 2.08 -4.74 14.87
CA GLN A 88 1.30 -5.55 13.93
C GLN A 88 1.03 -4.69 12.70
N VAL A 89 1.10 -5.31 11.52
CA VAL A 89 0.71 -4.70 10.25
C VAL A 89 -0.10 -5.71 9.45
N MET A 90 -1.22 -5.26 8.89
CA MET A 90 -2.08 -6.05 8.03
C MET A 90 -2.13 -5.48 6.61
N LEU A 91 -2.65 -6.29 5.68
CA LEU A 91 -2.95 -5.89 4.31
C LEU A 91 -3.96 -6.85 3.71
N TYR A 92 -4.64 -6.39 2.67
CA TYR A 92 -5.47 -7.24 1.82
C TYR A 92 -4.82 -7.36 0.45
N ALA A 93 -4.71 -8.59 -0.04
CA ALA A 93 -4.23 -8.88 -1.38
C ALA A 93 -5.14 -9.91 -2.02
N GLU A 94 -5.61 -9.61 -3.23
CA GLU A 94 -6.29 -10.60 -4.09
C GLU A 94 -5.36 -11.79 -4.32
N GLU A 95 -5.86 -13.03 -4.15
CA GLU A 95 -5.05 -14.23 -4.34
C GLU A 95 -4.51 -14.34 -5.78
N SER A 96 -5.29 -13.84 -6.75
CA SER A 96 -4.88 -13.76 -8.15
C SER A 96 -3.69 -12.80 -8.40
N ASN A 97 -3.44 -11.86 -7.48
CA ASN A 97 -2.28 -10.98 -7.53
C ASN A 97 -1.04 -11.68 -6.94
N GLY A 98 -0.57 -12.72 -7.64
CA GLY A 98 0.58 -13.51 -7.21
C GLY A 98 1.86 -12.68 -7.04
N GLY A 99 1.98 -11.52 -7.70
CA GLY A 99 3.09 -10.59 -7.51
C GLY A 99 3.08 -9.97 -6.12
N ALA A 100 1.94 -9.45 -5.66
CA ALA A 100 1.76 -8.91 -4.33
C ALA A 100 1.91 -9.99 -3.25
N VAL A 101 1.29 -11.16 -3.44
CA VAL A 101 1.40 -12.29 -2.49
C VAL A 101 2.87 -12.67 -2.26
N ARG A 102 3.64 -12.91 -3.34
CA ARG A 102 5.08 -13.24 -3.23
C ARG A 102 5.92 -12.12 -2.64
N LEU A 103 5.54 -10.85 -2.83
CA LEU A 103 6.20 -9.74 -2.19
C LEU A 103 6.03 -9.81 -0.67
N TYR A 104 4.79 -9.91 -0.20
CA TYR A 104 4.49 -9.86 1.22
C TYR A 104 4.98 -11.11 1.96
N GLU A 105 4.84 -12.31 1.38
CA GLU A 105 5.41 -13.53 1.96
C GLU A 105 6.94 -13.42 2.15
N ARG A 106 7.67 -12.86 1.17
CA ARG A 106 9.12 -12.62 1.31
C ARG A 106 9.48 -11.59 2.38
N LEU A 107 8.57 -10.65 2.65
CA LEU A 107 8.73 -9.66 3.73
C LEU A 107 8.27 -10.21 5.10
N GLY A 108 7.90 -11.49 5.18
CA GLY A 108 7.55 -12.16 6.43
C GLY A 108 6.07 -12.04 6.82
N PHE A 109 5.22 -11.51 5.94
CA PHE A 109 3.78 -11.56 6.17
C PHE A 109 3.27 -12.99 6.04
N THR A 110 2.29 -13.33 6.87
CA THR A 110 1.60 -14.61 6.86
C THR A 110 0.11 -14.39 6.64
N ARG A 111 -0.56 -15.33 5.97
CA ARG A 111 -2.02 -15.32 5.88
C ARG A 111 -2.62 -15.33 7.28
N TRP A 112 -3.50 -14.36 7.56
CA TRP A 112 -4.17 -14.20 8.86
C TRP A 112 -5.68 -14.37 8.77
N ALA A 113 -6.29 -13.87 7.69
CA ALA A 113 -7.70 -14.06 7.37
C ALA A 113 -7.86 -14.26 5.85
N VAL A 114 -8.97 -14.88 5.45
CA VAL A 114 -9.36 -15.02 4.04
C VAL A 114 -10.80 -14.55 3.92
N ASP A 115 -11.00 -13.47 3.17
CA ASP A 115 -12.33 -12.97 2.83
C ASP A 115 -12.73 -13.44 1.44
N VAL A 116 -13.99 -13.87 1.29
CA VAL A 116 -14.54 -14.31 0.00
C VAL A 116 -15.65 -13.36 -0.43
N THR A 117 -15.51 -12.79 -1.63
CA THR A 117 -16.56 -11.95 -2.21
C THR A 117 -17.51 -12.82 -3.02
N TYR A 118 -18.78 -12.86 -2.61
CA TYR A 118 -19.82 -13.52 -3.38
C TYR A 118 -20.31 -12.60 -4.50
N ARG A 119 -20.13 -13.04 -5.76
CA ARG A 119 -20.79 -12.42 -6.90
C ARG A 119 -21.94 -13.29 -7.34
N ARG A 120 -23.16 -12.75 -7.33
CA ARG A 120 -24.31 -13.42 -7.93
C ARG A 120 -24.05 -13.57 -9.44
N GLY A 121 -23.97 -14.81 -9.92
CA GLY A 121 -23.98 -15.09 -11.35
C GLY A 121 -25.32 -14.64 -11.94
N VAL A 122 -25.26 -13.75 -12.92
CA VAL A 122 -26.42 -13.42 -13.75
C VAL A 122 -26.34 -14.36 -14.95
N ASP A 123 -27.38 -15.15 -15.19
CA ASP A 123 -27.46 -15.96 -16.41
C ASP A 123 -27.66 -15.05 -17.64
N ASP A 124 -27.48 -15.60 -18.85
CA ASP A 124 -27.65 -14.85 -20.12
C ASP A 124 -29.07 -14.25 -20.29
N THR A 125 -30.01 -14.57 -19.40
CA THR A 125 -31.38 -14.05 -19.38
C THR A 125 -31.61 -12.90 -18.39
N GLY A 126 -30.58 -12.49 -17.65
CA GLY A 126 -30.69 -11.42 -16.65
C GLY A 126 -31.37 -11.85 -15.36
N ARG A 127 -31.62 -13.14 -15.15
CA ARG A 127 -32.27 -13.66 -13.94
C ARG A 127 -31.22 -14.09 -12.92
N ALA A 128 -31.54 -13.82 -11.65
CA ALA A 128 -30.78 -14.33 -10.53
C ALA A 128 -31.00 -15.86 -10.44
N ASN A 129 -29.91 -16.63 -10.41
CA ASN A 129 -29.96 -18.06 -10.08
C ASN A 129 -30.46 -18.21 -8.62
N PRO A 130 -31.37 -19.17 -8.32
CA PRO A 130 -31.92 -19.36 -6.97
C PRO A 130 -30.86 -19.78 -5.95
#